data_AF-A0AA36ANE3-F1
#
_entry.id   AF-A0AA36ANE3-F1
#
_cell.length_a   1.000
_cell.length_b   1.000
_cell.length_c   1.000
_cell.angle_alpha   90.00
_cell.angle_beta   90.00
_cell.angle_gamma   90.00
#
_symmetry.space_group_name_H-M   'P 1'
#
loop_
_entity.id
_entity.type
_entity.pdbx_description
1 polymer ?
#
loop_
_entity_poly.entity_id
_entity_poly.type
_entity_poly.pdbx_seq_one_letter_code
_entity_poly.pdbx_strand_id
1 'polypeptide(L)'
;MIKGKKVLLFCILSVVIYIVFIHNISRKPFQAQLRLKGNNKRIDIVELRRHQLQITKENDLIERDVPRYLLNYRNPCWLETIHSAGVYIDNPYLSLTENTQKEMIRLTVKWGKLLSKTNSSTKPKRLRCLPYVYVAGMPKSGTTDFYRRLNVHPDIVKGQRKEPHWWTRMRFIELKRTNHSSINIYIDLFDGAAEKIEVDKSHSKITSDSSASTLWDNDFWRSFPGNANLDEPELLNAHYIHHFTPDIKIIVLLRNPIERLFSDYLYFGKLNKSVENFHERVVDTIALYENCFKNETLRKCAYDSKLGLLSGVRLRIGLYWVYLKDWFRIFPVKNFLIIRSEDYKRCVLCVFKKVFRFLGLSEY
;
A
#
# COMPACT_ATOMS: atom_id res chain seq x y z
N MET A 1 -24.17 12.67 37.37
CA MET A 1 -24.49 13.17 36.00
C MET A 1 -23.24 13.56 35.18
N ILE A 2 -22.09 12.86 35.29
CA ILE A 2 -20.83 13.24 34.61
C ILE A 2 -20.12 12.00 34.01
N LYS A 3 -20.68 11.43 32.93
CA LYS A 3 -19.96 10.44 32.07
C LYS A 3 -20.15 10.62 30.56
N GLY A 4 -21.29 11.17 30.10
CA GLY A 4 -21.55 11.35 28.66
C GLY A 4 -20.68 12.38 27.92
N LYS A 5 -20.15 13.41 28.61
CA LYS A 5 -19.50 14.57 27.96
C LYS A 5 -18.17 14.26 27.24
N LYS A 6 -17.42 13.20 27.62
CA LYS A 6 -16.11 12.89 26.98
C LYS A 6 -16.24 12.12 25.67
N VAL A 7 -17.09 11.08 25.62
CA VAL A 7 -17.40 10.36 24.36
C VAL A 7 -18.04 11.32 23.35
N LEU A 8 -18.97 12.17 23.82
CA LEU A 8 -19.60 13.18 22.98
C LEU A 8 -18.59 14.17 22.39
N LEU A 9 -17.54 14.57 23.13
CA LEU A 9 -16.51 15.50 22.63
C LEU A 9 -15.66 14.89 21.51
N PHE A 10 -15.27 13.62 21.63
CA PHE A 10 -14.49 12.91 20.60
C PHE A 10 -15.32 12.69 19.32
N CYS A 11 -16.61 12.37 19.48
CA CYS A 11 -17.56 12.32 18.38
C CYS A 11 -17.79 13.71 17.76
N ILE A 12 -18.02 14.76 18.54
CA ILE A 12 -18.25 16.14 18.05
C ILE A 12 -17.07 16.64 17.22
N LEU A 13 -15.83 16.47 17.67
CA LEU A 13 -14.64 16.84 16.88
C LEU A 13 -14.58 16.06 15.55
N SER A 14 -14.96 14.79 15.55
CA SER A 14 -15.01 13.94 14.36
C SER A 14 -16.21 14.24 13.42
N VAL A 15 -17.29 14.82 13.96
CA VAL A 15 -18.59 14.96 13.28
C VAL A 15 -18.88 16.39 12.84
N VAL A 16 -18.44 17.42 13.56
CA VAL A 16 -18.58 18.84 13.12
C VAL A 16 -17.79 19.08 11.83
N ILE A 17 -16.57 18.52 11.75
CA ILE A 17 -15.75 18.53 10.52
C ILE A 17 -16.42 17.73 9.38
N TYR A 18 -17.29 16.76 9.71
CA TYR A 18 -17.96 15.90 8.73
C TYR A 18 -19.30 16.48 8.22
N ILE A 19 -20.10 17.13 9.08
CA ILE A 19 -21.43 17.67 8.76
C ILE A 19 -21.35 18.80 7.72
N VAL A 20 -20.39 19.71 7.86
CA VAL A 20 -20.15 20.79 6.88
C VAL A 20 -19.82 20.20 5.51
N PHE A 21 -19.15 19.05 5.47
CA PHE A 21 -18.55 18.50 4.25
C PHE A 21 -19.51 17.58 3.46
N ILE A 22 -20.69 18.13 3.13
CA ILE A 22 -21.50 17.76 1.96
C ILE A 22 -22.17 16.37 2.02
N HIS A 23 -23.50 16.39 2.21
CA HIS A 23 -24.42 15.26 1.98
C HIS A 23 -24.24 14.63 0.59
N ASN A 24 -23.99 13.30 0.48
CA ASN A 24 -23.78 12.63 -0.82
C ASN A 24 -24.13 11.11 -0.92
N ILE A 25 -25.23 10.83 -1.63
CA ILE A 25 -25.32 9.87 -2.77
C ILE A 25 -25.16 8.34 -2.46
N SER A 26 -25.23 7.44 -3.47
CA SER A 26 -25.30 5.96 -3.46
C SER A 26 -25.05 5.41 -4.89
N ARG A 27 -24.68 4.16 -5.28
CA ARG A 27 -24.28 2.80 -4.79
C ARG A 27 -23.48 2.15 -5.99
N LYS A 28 -22.81 0.97 -6.08
CA LYS A 28 -22.44 -0.25 -5.29
C LYS A 28 -21.13 -0.87 -5.95
N PRO A 29 -20.40 -1.87 -5.38
CA PRO A 29 -19.02 -2.27 -5.81
C PRO A 29 -18.78 -3.78 -6.15
N PHE A 30 -17.51 -4.20 -6.43
CA PHE A 30 -17.09 -5.63 -6.61
C PHE A 30 -15.68 -6.02 -6.01
N GLN A 31 -15.29 -7.31 -6.06
CA GLN A 31 -14.35 -8.04 -5.13
C GLN A 31 -12.97 -8.53 -5.67
N ALA A 32 -12.15 -9.15 -4.79
CA ALA A 32 -11.16 -10.24 -5.02
C ALA A 32 -10.79 -10.99 -3.69
N GLN A 33 -10.21 -12.21 -3.73
CA GLN A 33 -9.86 -13.06 -2.56
C GLN A 33 -8.46 -13.72 -2.64
N LEU A 34 -8.00 -14.33 -1.54
CA LEU A 34 -6.86 -15.26 -1.44
C LEU A 34 -7.31 -16.54 -0.70
N ARG A 35 -6.83 -17.73 -1.12
CA ARG A 35 -7.08 -19.03 -0.48
C ARG A 35 -5.81 -19.87 -0.47
N LEU A 36 -5.47 -20.46 0.67
CA LEU A 36 -4.58 -21.61 0.78
C LEU A 36 -5.44 -22.89 0.78
N LYS A 37 -4.91 -23.99 0.22
CA LYS A 37 -5.48 -25.35 0.31
C LYS A 37 -4.42 -26.27 0.92
N GLY A 38 -4.77 -27.03 1.95
CA GLY A 38 -3.89 -28.04 2.54
C GLY A 38 -3.98 -28.09 4.08
N ASN A 39 -4.85 -28.97 4.59
CA ASN A 39 -5.04 -29.30 6.00
C ASN A 39 -5.49 -28.19 6.97
N ASN A 40 -6.15 -28.62 8.05
CA ASN A 40 -6.97 -27.78 8.92
C ASN A 40 -6.17 -27.14 10.08
N LYS A 41 -5.01 -26.55 9.77
CA LYS A 41 -4.25 -25.75 10.74
C LYS A 41 -4.51 -24.26 10.50
N ARG A 42 -4.88 -23.54 11.56
CA ARG A 42 -4.57 -22.10 11.62
C ARG A 42 -3.06 -21.99 11.55
N ILE A 43 -2.54 -21.15 10.64
CA ILE A 43 -1.19 -20.64 10.79
C ILE A 43 -1.20 -19.82 12.08
N ASP A 44 -0.37 -20.19 13.05
CA ASP A 44 -0.31 -19.47 14.31
C ASP A 44 0.38 -18.11 14.10
N ILE A 45 0.01 -17.10 14.87
CA ILE A 45 0.72 -15.82 14.91
C ILE A 45 2.11 -16.03 15.55
N VAL A 46 2.28 -17.06 16.38
CA VAL A 46 3.59 -17.57 16.82
C VAL A 46 4.40 -18.16 15.65
N GLU A 47 3.75 -18.83 14.70
CA GLU A 47 4.38 -19.48 13.54
C GLU A 47 4.81 -18.46 12.46
N LEU A 48 4.01 -17.40 12.27
CA LEU A 48 4.39 -16.24 11.45
C LEU A 48 5.63 -15.50 12.01
N ARG A 49 5.79 -15.42 13.33
CA ARG A 49 6.97 -14.78 13.94
C ARG A 49 8.26 -15.58 13.78
N ARG A 50 8.19 -16.89 13.55
CA ARG A 50 9.38 -17.74 13.33
C ARG A 50 10.04 -17.52 11.96
N HIS A 51 9.36 -16.83 11.04
CA HIS A 51 9.78 -16.59 9.66
C HIS A 51 9.63 -15.10 9.28
N GLN A 52 9.89 -14.22 10.25
CA GLN A 52 9.91 -12.77 10.06
C GLN A 52 11.32 -12.33 9.64
N LEU A 53 11.43 -11.61 8.53
CA LEU A 53 12.70 -11.08 8.03
C LEU A 53 13.40 -10.24 9.11
N GLN A 54 14.61 -10.66 9.51
CA GLN A 54 15.52 -9.84 10.29
C GLN A 54 16.22 -8.84 9.35
N ILE A 55 15.95 -7.56 9.55
CA ILE A 55 16.67 -6.50 8.85
C ILE A 55 17.93 -6.18 9.65
N THR A 56 19.06 -6.13 8.96
CA THR A 56 20.38 -5.75 9.49
C THR A 56 20.90 -4.56 8.70
N LYS A 57 21.96 -3.88 9.16
CA LYS A 57 22.46 -2.69 8.47
C LYS A 57 22.88 -3.01 7.02
N GLU A 58 23.43 -4.21 6.80
CA GLU A 58 23.94 -4.69 5.51
C GLU A 58 22.82 -5.03 4.53
N ASN A 59 21.60 -5.27 5.00
CA ASN A 59 20.46 -5.66 4.16
C ASN A 59 19.34 -4.60 4.06
N ASP A 60 19.32 -3.60 4.94
CA ASP A 60 18.29 -2.56 4.95
C ASP A 60 18.35 -1.69 3.68
N LEU A 61 17.21 -1.09 3.33
CA LEU A 61 17.01 -0.42 2.05
C LEU A 61 17.36 1.07 2.07
N ILE A 62 17.52 1.67 3.25
CA ILE A 62 17.94 3.08 3.40
C ILE A 62 19.46 3.25 3.28
N GLU A 63 20.22 2.18 3.56
CA GLU A 63 21.68 2.11 3.38
C GLU A 63 22.08 1.74 1.94
N ARG A 64 21.11 1.55 1.01
CA ARG A 64 21.38 1.19 -0.39
C ARG A 64 21.39 2.42 -1.30
N ASP A 65 22.30 2.41 -2.27
CA ASP A 65 22.32 3.38 -3.35
C ASP A 65 21.00 3.41 -4.14
N VAL A 66 20.55 4.61 -4.45
CA VAL A 66 19.38 4.87 -5.29
C VAL A 66 19.84 4.89 -6.75
N PRO A 67 19.21 4.14 -7.68
CA PRO A 67 19.59 4.18 -9.10
C PRO A 67 19.51 5.58 -9.70
N ARG A 68 20.52 5.98 -10.49
CA ARG A 68 20.49 7.27 -11.21
C ARG A 68 19.35 7.27 -12.25
N TYR A 69 18.27 7.97 -11.93
CA TYR A 69 17.09 8.04 -12.78
C TYR A 69 17.30 8.82 -14.08
N LEU A 70 16.61 8.39 -15.13
CA LEU A 70 16.64 8.95 -16.47
C LEU A 70 15.65 10.12 -16.60
N LEU A 71 16.16 11.33 -16.78
CA LEU A 71 15.39 12.58 -16.74
C LEU A 71 14.31 12.70 -17.83
N ASN A 72 14.40 11.93 -18.90
CA ASN A 72 13.43 11.92 -20.00
C ASN A 72 12.17 11.08 -19.70
N TYR A 73 12.12 10.35 -18.59
CA TYR A 73 10.96 9.55 -18.19
C TYR A 73 10.24 10.19 -17.00
N ARG A 74 8.91 10.11 -17.00
CA ARG A 74 8.10 10.64 -15.89
C ARG A 74 8.17 9.79 -14.63
N ASN A 75 8.25 8.47 -14.78
CA ASN A 75 8.47 7.54 -13.67
C ASN A 75 9.97 7.50 -13.31
N PRO A 76 10.36 7.22 -12.05
CA PRO A 76 11.76 6.98 -11.70
C PRO A 76 12.27 5.70 -12.38
N CYS A 77 12.85 5.85 -13.57
CA CYS A 77 13.31 4.75 -14.43
C CYS A 77 14.84 4.77 -14.61
N TRP A 78 15.44 3.59 -14.79
CA TRP A 78 16.86 3.41 -15.08
C TRP A 78 17.07 2.21 -16.01
N LEU A 79 18.23 2.11 -16.65
CA LEU A 79 18.62 0.93 -17.42
C LEU A 79 19.39 -0.06 -16.53
N GLU A 80 18.97 -1.31 -16.54
CA GLU A 80 19.59 -2.41 -15.79
C GLU A 80 20.10 -3.48 -16.77
N THR A 81 21.33 -3.95 -16.59
CA THR A 81 21.90 -5.03 -17.40
C THR A 81 21.24 -6.36 -17.03
N ILE A 82 20.87 -7.15 -18.03
CA ILE A 82 20.30 -8.48 -17.85
C ILE A 82 21.46 -9.49 -17.78
N HIS A 83 21.58 -10.20 -16.67
CA HIS A 83 22.64 -11.20 -16.45
C HIS A 83 22.18 -12.65 -16.65
N SER A 84 20.89 -12.93 -16.53
CA SER A 84 20.27 -14.24 -16.74
C SER A 84 18.82 -14.10 -17.21
N ALA A 85 18.22 -15.17 -17.75
CA ALA A 85 16.82 -15.16 -18.14
C ALA A 85 15.87 -15.32 -16.94
N GLY A 86 16.28 -16.13 -15.94
CA GLY A 86 15.45 -16.58 -14.81
C GLY A 86 15.25 -15.56 -13.68
N VAL A 87 15.33 -14.26 -13.96
CA VAL A 87 15.31 -13.17 -12.94
C VAL A 87 14.11 -13.18 -11.98
N TYR A 88 13.00 -13.84 -12.34
CA TYR A 88 11.80 -13.94 -11.51
C TYR A 88 11.62 -15.28 -10.78
N ILE A 89 12.55 -16.25 -10.91
CA ILE A 89 12.33 -17.63 -10.43
C ILE A 89 12.13 -17.69 -8.91
N ASP A 90 12.86 -16.86 -8.17
CA ASP A 90 12.78 -16.73 -6.70
C ASP A 90 11.75 -15.68 -6.24
N ASN A 91 11.07 -15.00 -7.17
CA ASN A 91 10.14 -13.92 -6.84
C ASN A 91 8.82 -14.54 -6.30
N PRO A 92 8.45 -14.31 -5.02
CA PRO A 92 7.28 -14.96 -4.41
C PRO A 92 5.96 -14.66 -5.16
N TYR A 93 5.85 -13.51 -5.82
CA TYR A 93 4.65 -13.10 -6.55
C TYR A 93 4.38 -13.96 -7.80
N LEU A 94 5.39 -14.65 -8.34
CA LEU A 94 5.27 -15.60 -9.46
C LEU A 94 4.16 -16.64 -9.24
N SER A 95 3.93 -17.02 -7.97
CA SER A 95 2.94 -18.04 -7.58
C SER A 95 1.61 -17.48 -7.04
N LEU A 96 1.46 -16.16 -6.87
CA LEU A 96 0.31 -15.56 -6.17
C LEU A 96 -0.91 -15.27 -7.04
N THR A 97 -0.75 -15.20 -8.37
CA THR A 97 -1.84 -14.98 -9.33
C THR A 97 -1.43 -15.43 -10.72
N GLU A 98 -2.32 -16.14 -11.43
CA GLU A 98 -2.13 -16.61 -12.81
C GLU A 98 -1.67 -15.51 -13.78
N ASN A 99 -2.24 -14.30 -13.67
CA ASN A 99 -1.83 -13.16 -14.50
C ASN A 99 -0.38 -12.72 -14.24
N THR A 100 0.07 -12.75 -12.98
CA THR A 100 1.46 -12.43 -12.60
C THR A 100 2.39 -13.52 -13.09
N GLN A 101 1.99 -14.79 -12.93
CA GLN A 101 2.73 -15.95 -13.42
C GLN A 101 2.94 -15.89 -14.94
N LYS A 102 1.86 -15.65 -15.70
CA LYS A 102 1.89 -15.51 -17.17
C LYS A 102 2.81 -14.40 -17.63
N GLU A 103 2.76 -13.23 -16.98
CA GLU A 103 3.57 -12.07 -17.37
C GLU A 103 5.07 -12.27 -17.03
N MET A 104 5.38 -12.79 -15.83
CA MET A 104 6.77 -13.13 -15.47
C MET A 104 7.35 -14.22 -16.38
N ILE A 105 6.58 -15.26 -16.74
CA ILE A 105 7.03 -16.28 -17.70
C ILE A 105 7.25 -15.67 -19.09
N ARG A 106 6.35 -14.81 -19.59
CA ARG A 106 6.54 -14.08 -20.87
C ARG A 106 7.85 -13.30 -20.86
N LEU A 107 8.12 -12.57 -19.79
CA LEU A 107 9.34 -11.77 -19.64
C LEU A 107 10.60 -12.65 -19.55
N THR A 108 10.59 -13.75 -18.78
CA THR A 108 11.68 -14.76 -18.77
C THR A 108 12.01 -15.26 -20.17
N VAL A 109 10.98 -15.59 -20.97
CA VAL A 109 11.16 -16.07 -22.36
C VAL A 109 11.71 -14.96 -23.28
N LYS A 110 11.30 -13.70 -23.09
CA LYS A 110 11.90 -12.55 -23.79
C LYS A 110 13.39 -12.40 -23.44
N TRP A 111 13.73 -12.43 -22.15
CA TRP A 111 15.11 -12.27 -21.68
C TRP A 111 16.02 -13.39 -22.20
N GLY A 112 15.56 -14.64 -22.21
CA GLY A 112 16.28 -15.75 -22.83
C GLY A 112 16.56 -15.52 -24.33
N LYS A 113 15.55 -15.10 -25.09
CA LYS A 113 15.67 -14.79 -26.54
C LYS A 113 16.53 -13.58 -26.87
N LEU A 114 16.76 -12.67 -25.91
CA LEU A 114 17.69 -11.56 -26.07
C LEU A 114 19.12 -11.98 -25.72
N LEU A 115 19.32 -12.67 -24.59
CA LEU A 115 20.62 -13.20 -24.17
C LEU A 115 21.22 -14.16 -25.20
N SER A 116 20.40 -15.00 -25.85
CA SER A 116 20.84 -15.92 -26.91
C SER A 116 21.17 -15.24 -28.24
N LYS A 117 20.99 -13.91 -28.37
CA LYS A 117 21.31 -13.12 -29.56
C LYS A 117 22.44 -12.11 -29.33
N THR A 118 22.83 -11.87 -28.08
CA THR A 118 23.90 -10.94 -27.72
C THR A 118 25.24 -11.64 -27.58
N ASN A 119 26.26 -11.13 -28.26
CA ASN A 119 27.64 -11.54 -28.06
C ASN A 119 28.11 -11.21 -26.63
N SER A 120 29.07 -11.98 -26.12
CA SER A 120 29.57 -11.90 -24.73
C SER A 120 29.99 -10.47 -24.29
N SER A 121 30.47 -9.66 -25.23
CA SER A 121 30.90 -8.27 -25.02
C SER A 121 29.77 -7.26 -24.75
N THR A 122 28.52 -7.54 -25.14
CA THR A 122 27.41 -6.57 -25.08
C THR A 122 26.13 -7.20 -24.54
N LYS A 123 26.04 -7.31 -23.20
CA LYS A 123 24.85 -7.83 -22.52
C LYS A 123 23.64 -6.92 -22.72
N PRO A 124 22.42 -7.48 -22.92
CA PRO A 124 21.23 -6.69 -23.16
C PRO A 124 20.80 -5.97 -21.88
N LYS A 125 20.09 -4.84 -22.03
CA LYS A 125 19.54 -4.06 -20.91
C LYS A 125 18.01 -4.11 -20.92
N ARG A 126 17.40 -3.90 -19.76
CA ARG A 126 15.97 -3.62 -19.59
C ARG A 126 15.78 -2.24 -18.98
N LEU A 127 14.75 -1.50 -19.40
CA LEU A 127 14.23 -0.40 -18.60
C LEU A 127 13.57 -0.97 -17.33
N ARG A 128 13.98 -0.46 -16.17
CA ARG A 128 13.35 -0.66 -14.87
C ARG A 128 12.68 0.64 -14.48
N CYS A 129 11.50 0.59 -13.86
CA CYS A 129 10.78 1.79 -13.40
C CYS A 129 10.08 1.53 -12.06
N LEU A 130 10.23 2.44 -11.11
CA LEU A 130 9.37 2.53 -9.93
C LEU A 130 8.07 3.30 -10.27
N PRO A 131 6.99 3.18 -9.46
CA PRO A 131 5.75 3.90 -9.75
C PRO A 131 5.85 5.41 -9.57
N TYR A 132 5.15 6.16 -10.42
CA TYR A 132 4.99 7.61 -10.29
C TYR A 132 3.94 8.01 -9.24
N VAL A 133 2.98 7.12 -8.98
CA VAL A 133 1.88 7.36 -8.02
C VAL A 133 1.54 6.15 -7.17
N TYR A 134 1.33 6.37 -5.87
CA TYR A 134 0.75 5.39 -4.94
C TYR A 134 -0.68 5.77 -4.58
N VAL A 135 -1.64 4.88 -4.83
CA VAL A 135 -2.98 4.95 -4.20
C VAL A 135 -2.89 4.28 -2.82
N ALA A 136 -2.26 4.98 -1.87
CA ALA A 136 -1.68 4.42 -0.65
C ALA A 136 -2.68 4.02 0.45
N GLY A 137 -3.94 4.44 0.33
CA GLY A 137 -4.96 4.18 1.35
C GLY A 137 -6.32 4.80 1.00
N MET A 138 -7.34 4.67 1.83
CA MET A 138 -7.45 3.75 2.99
C MET A 138 -8.32 2.53 2.63
N PRO A 139 -8.16 1.38 3.32
CA PRO A 139 -8.94 0.20 2.99
C PRO A 139 -10.42 0.45 3.33
N LYS A 140 -11.31 -0.04 2.46
CA LYS A 140 -12.77 0.20 2.48
C LYS A 140 -13.24 1.62 2.09
N SER A 141 -12.33 2.50 1.65
CA SER A 141 -12.64 3.82 1.07
C SER A 141 -12.85 3.84 -0.45
N GLY A 142 -12.99 2.68 -1.09
CA GLY A 142 -13.27 2.58 -2.54
C GLY A 142 -12.06 2.43 -3.47
N THR A 143 -10.84 2.28 -2.93
CA THR A 143 -9.57 2.21 -3.70
C THR A 143 -9.53 1.19 -4.85
N THR A 144 -10.35 0.12 -4.82
CA THR A 144 -10.44 -0.89 -5.89
C THR A 144 -11.26 -0.42 -7.10
N ASP A 145 -12.32 0.37 -6.89
CA ASP A 145 -13.05 1.01 -7.98
C ASP A 145 -12.22 2.18 -8.56
N PHE A 146 -11.63 2.99 -7.68
CA PHE A 146 -10.70 4.06 -8.05
C PHE A 146 -9.53 3.54 -8.92
N TYR A 147 -8.83 2.48 -8.48
CA TYR A 147 -7.76 1.86 -9.28
C TYR A 147 -8.25 1.38 -10.66
N ARG A 148 -9.42 0.73 -10.71
CA ARG A 148 -10.01 0.24 -11.96
C ARG A 148 -10.25 1.37 -12.96
N ARG A 149 -10.75 2.53 -12.51
CA ARG A 149 -11.02 3.71 -13.35
C ARG A 149 -9.76 4.51 -13.69
N LEU A 150 -8.83 4.66 -12.74
CA LEU A 150 -7.53 5.30 -12.96
C LEU A 150 -6.82 4.63 -14.15
N ASN A 151 -6.80 3.30 -14.16
CA ASN A 151 -6.18 2.50 -15.21
C ASN A 151 -7.12 2.24 -16.42
N VAL A 152 -8.00 3.20 -16.73
CA VAL A 152 -8.66 3.38 -18.04
C VAL A 152 -7.98 4.50 -18.85
N HIS A 153 -7.32 5.46 -18.18
CA HIS A 153 -6.61 6.56 -18.85
C HIS A 153 -5.50 6.00 -19.77
N PRO A 154 -5.38 6.45 -21.04
CA PRO A 154 -4.48 5.84 -22.03
C PRO A 154 -2.99 5.93 -21.65
N ASP A 155 -2.64 6.89 -20.80
CA ASP A 155 -1.28 7.10 -20.31
C ASP A 155 -1.03 6.57 -18.90
N ILE A 156 -1.93 5.73 -18.37
CA ILE A 156 -1.71 4.98 -17.12
C ILE A 156 -1.56 3.50 -17.44
N VAL A 157 -0.33 3.00 -17.37
CA VAL A 157 0.00 1.59 -17.60
C VAL A 157 -0.14 0.80 -16.30
N LYS A 158 -0.85 -0.32 -16.37
CA LYS A 158 -1.06 -1.23 -15.23
C LYS A 158 0.25 -1.94 -14.89
N GLY A 159 0.70 -1.83 -13.63
CA GLY A 159 1.62 -2.81 -13.04
C GLY A 159 0.99 -4.20 -12.99
N GLN A 160 1.80 -5.24 -12.80
CA GLN A 160 1.37 -6.64 -12.88
C GLN A 160 0.26 -7.02 -11.89
N ARG A 161 0.12 -6.28 -10.78
CA ARG A 161 -0.80 -6.59 -9.69
C ARG A 161 -1.25 -5.32 -8.95
N LYS A 162 -2.56 -5.21 -8.68
CA LYS A 162 -3.09 -4.27 -7.65
C LYS A 162 -2.83 -4.85 -6.27
N GLU A 163 -2.53 -3.99 -5.29
CA GLU A 163 -2.25 -4.38 -3.91
C GLU A 163 -1.09 -5.39 -3.85
N PRO A 164 0.12 -5.04 -4.35
CA PRO A 164 1.33 -5.83 -4.07
C PRO A 164 1.61 -5.90 -2.57
N HIS A 165 1.30 -4.86 -1.79
CA HIS A 165 1.56 -4.79 -0.34
C HIS A 165 3.04 -4.91 0.06
N TRP A 166 3.98 -4.80 -0.89
CA TRP A 166 5.41 -5.09 -0.65
C TRP A 166 6.03 -4.21 0.42
N TRP A 167 5.86 -2.88 0.35
CA TRP A 167 6.32 -1.96 1.41
C TRP A 167 5.75 -2.25 2.80
N THR A 168 4.66 -3.02 2.87
CA THR A 168 4.02 -3.44 4.12
C THR A 168 4.36 -4.91 4.38
N ARG A 169 3.47 -5.70 4.97
CA ARG A 169 3.72 -7.11 5.36
C ARG A 169 4.40 -8.05 4.34
N MET A 170 4.33 -7.80 3.03
CA MET A 170 4.95 -8.68 2.02
C MET A 170 6.48 -8.52 1.85
N ARG A 171 7.12 -7.49 2.43
CA ARG A 171 8.59 -7.40 2.59
C ARG A 171 9.11 -8.24 3.77
N PHE A 172 8.24 -8.56 4.74
CA PHE A 172 8.66 -9.12 6.04
C PHE A 172 8.25 -10.58 6.27
N ILE A 173 7.25 -11.08 5.54
CA ILE A 173 6.79 -12.47 5.62
C ILE A 173 7.59 -13.31 4.62
N GLU A 174 8.46 -14.19 5.11
CA GLU A 174 9.11 -15.20 4.28
C GLU A 174 8.08 -16.23 3.79
N LEU A 175 7.82 -16.25 2.48
CA LEU A 175 6.88 -17.20 1.87
C LEU A 175 7.55 -18.50 1.37
N LYS A 176 8.89 -18.55 1.37
CA LYS A 176 9.77 -19.73 1.17
C LYS A 176 11.24 -19.28 1.06
N ARG A 177 12.12 -19.70 1.98
CA ARG A 177 13.58 -19.96 1.88
C ARG A 177 14.43 -19.22 0.82
N THR A 178 14.17 -17.95 0.59
CA THR A 178 14.99 -17.03 -0.21
C THR A 178 15.09 -15.70 0.54
N ASN A 179 16.08 -14.85 0.21
CA ASN A 179 16.34 -13.64 1.01
C ASN A 179 15.36 -12.51 0.64
N HIS A 180 14.13 -12.57 1.19
CA HIS A 180 12.96 -11.74 0.83
C HIS A 180 13.10 -10.22 1.07
N SER A 181 14.26 -9.74 1.51
CA SER A 181 14.58 -8.32 1.68
C SER A 181 14.70 -7.51 0.38
N SER A 182 14.92 -8.17 -0.76
CA SER A 182 15.35 -7.52 -2.01
C SER A 182 14.26 -6.67 -2.68
N ILE A 183 14.52 -5.37 -2.87
CA ILE A 183 13.65 -4.44 -3.59
C ILE A 183 13.38 -4.84 -5.06
N ASN A 184 14.25 -5.67 -5.66
CA ASN A 184 13.99 -6.22 -7.00
C ASN A 184 12.68 -7.02 -7.05
N ILE A 185 12.30 -7.72 -5.97
CA ILE A 185 11.02 -8.46 -5.88
C ILE A 185 9.82 -7.54 -6.15
N TYR A 186 9.91 -6.28 -5.73
CA TYR A 186 8.90 -5.25 -5.98
C TYR A 186 9.00 -4.64 -7.37
N ILE A 187 10.21 -4.27 -7.81
CA ILE A 187 10.45 -3.62 -9.11
C ILE A 187 10.02 -4.54 -10.27
N ASP A 188 10.24 -5.86 -10.14
CA ASP A 188 9.80 -6.87 -11.12
C ASP A 188 8.30 -6.79 -11.44
N LEU A 189 7.46 -6.36 -10.48
CA LEU A 189 6.01 -6.19 -10.67
C LEU A 189 5.67 -5.01 -11.60
N PHE A 190 6.66 -4.24 -12.03
CA PHE A 190 6.53 -3.11 -12.93
C PHE A 190 7.27 -3.31 -14.26
N ASP A 191 8.04 -4.38 -14.48
CA ASP A 191 8.74 -4.62 -15.77
C ASP A 191 7.77 -4.67 -16.97
N GLY A 192 6.62 -5.33 -16.81
CA GLY A 192 5.55 -5.36 -17.82
C GLY A 192 4.83 -4.02 -18.02
N ALA A 193 5.09 -3.02 -17.16
CA ALA A 193 4.71 -1.62 -17.36
C ALA A 193 5.88 -0.81 -17.96
N ALA A 194 7.12 -1.08 -17.53
CA ALA A 194 8.34 -0.46 -18.04
C ALA A 194 8.52 -0.72 -19.54
N GLU A 195 8.25 -1.93 -20.05
CA GLU A 195 8.22 -2.20 -21.50
C GLU A 195 7.25 -1.27 -22.26
N LYS A 196 6.12 -0.91 -21.65
CA LYS A 196 5.09 -0.05 -22.27
C LYS A 196 5.41 1.45 -22.14
N ILE A 197 6.29 1.79 -21.21
CA ILE A 197 6.88 3.13 -21.01
C ILE A 197 8.09 3.31 -21.96
N GLU A 198 8.88 2.26 -22.18
CA GLU A 198 10.03 2.20 -23.10
C GLU A 198 9.62 2.29 -24.58
N VAL A 199 8.47 1.71 -24.95
CA VAL A 199 7.91 1.77 -26.31
C VAL A 199 7.18 3.11 -26.60
N ASP A 200 6.77 3.84 -25.56
CA ASP A 200 6.19 5.17 -25.71
C ASP A 200 7.29 6.22 -25.98
N LYS A 201 7.44 6.62 -27.25
CA LYS A 201 8.39 7.66 -27.68
C LYS A 201 8.19 9.03 -27.01
N SER A 202 7.03 9.30 -26.40
CA SER A 202 6.79 10.52 -25.63
C SER A 202 7.23 10.40 -24.16
N HIS A 203 7.51 9.18 -23.69
CA HIS A 203 7.82 8.81 -22.31
C HIS A 203 6.84 9.38 -21.26
N SER A 204 5.61 9.69 -21.69
CA SER A 204 4.58 10.39 -20.92
C SER A 204 3.77 9.45 -20.04
N LYS A 205 3.77 8.15 -20.36
CA LYS A 205 3.01 7.13 -19.63
C LYS A 205 3.55 6.89 -18.22
N ILE A 206 2.64 6.71 -17.27
CA ILE A 206 2.95 6.50 -15.85
C ILE A 206 2.42 5.15 -15.33
N THR A 207 3.08 4.59 -14.32
CA THR A 207 2.62 3.39 -13.59
C THR A 207 2.31 3.68 -12.13
N SER A 208 1.50 2.83 -11.50
CA SER A 208 0.96 3.06 -10.15
C SER A 208 1.06 1.83 -9.23
N ASP A 209 1.44 2.04 -7.98
CA ASP A 209 1.06 1.13 -6.89
C ASP A 209 -0.38 1.48 -6.45
N SER A 210 -1.12 0.51 -5.94
CA SER A 210 -2.46 0.73 -5.38
C SER A 210 -2.72 -0.22 -4.21
N SER A 211 -1.71 -0.35 -3.34
CA SER A 211 -1.77 -0.96 -2.03
C SER A 211 -2.42 0.00 -1.03
N ALA A 212 -3.69 -0.26 -0.69
CA ALA A 212 -4.45 0.51 0.29
C ALA A 212 -3.98 0.30 1.74
N SER A 213 -2.91 -0.49 1.95
CA SER A 213 -2.21 -0.63 3.22
C SER A 213 -1.06 0.36 3.40
N THR A 214 -0.43 0.85 2.32
CA THR A 214 0.85 1.57 2.36
C THR A 214 0.87 2.76 3.33
N LEU A 215 -0.21 3.53 3.41
CA LEU A 215 -0.28 4.71 4.30
C LEU A 215 -0.24 4.35 5.79
N TRP A 216 -0.87 3.25 6.21
CA TRP A 216 -1.12 2.94 7.63
C TRP A 216 -0.38 1.69 8.15
N ASP A 217 -0.27 0.64 7.34
CA ASP A 217 0.26 -0.68 7.71
C ASP A 217 1.79 -0.60 7.85
N ASN A 218 2.22 -0.35 9.08
CA ASN A 218 3.61 -0.36 9.50
C ASN A 218 3.80 -1.39 10.63
N ASP A 219 3.02 -2.48 10.66
CA ASP A 219 3.01 -3.43 11.79
C ASP A 219 4.35 -4.09 12.11
N PHE A 220 5.30 -3.98 11.18
CA PHE A 220 6.67 -4.48 11.24
C PHE A 220 7.71 -3.39 11.57
N TRP A 221 7.29 -2.20 12.02
CA TRP A 221 8.20 -1.07 12.24
C TRP A 221 9.36 -1.36 13.21
N ARG A 222 9.16 -2.24 14.19
CA ARG A 222 10.19 -2.71 15.13
C ARG A 222 11.24 -3.66 14.51
N SER A 223 11.08 -4.07 13.24
CA SER A 223 12.12 -4.77 12.49
C SER A 223 13.20 -3.86 11.93
N PHE A 224 12.99 -2.54 11.85
CA PHE A 224 14.01 -1.61 11.34
C PHE A 224 15.11 -1.38 12.39
N PRO A 225 16.41 -1.46 12.05
CA PRO A 225 17.51 -1.28 13.01
C PRO A 225 17.44 0.03 13.80
N GLY A 226 17.11 1.15 13.12
CA GLY A 226 16.93 2.46 13.76
C GLY A 226 15.71 2.59 14.68
N ASN A 227 14.84 1.57 14.76
CA ASN A 227 13.72 1.50 15.71
C ASN A 227 13.95 0.49 16.84
N ALA A 228 15.15 -0.10 16.96
CA ALA A 228 15.44 -1.09 17.99
C ALA A 228 15.21 -0.51 19.40
N ASN A 229 14.46 -1.26 20.22
CA ASN A 229 14.06 -0.89 21.58
C ASN A 229 13.22 0.40 21.72
N LEU A 230 12.78 1.02 20.62
CA LEU A 230 11.89 2.17 20.70
C LEU A 230 10.44 1.77 21.02
N ASP A 231 9.76 2.68 21.71
CA ASP A 231 8.35 2.55 22.09
C ASP A 231 7.39 3.02 20.99
N GLU A 232 7.84 3.99 20.19
CA GLU A 232 7.20 4.48 18.98
C GLU A 232 8.15 4.40 17.78
N PRO A 233 7.65 4.30 16.53
CA PRO A 233 8.52 4.32 15.36
C PRO A 233 9.09 5.71 15.10
N GLU A 234 10.39 5.80 14.83
CA GLU A 234 10.97 6.92 14.08
C GLU A 234 11.01 6.55 12.60
N LEU A 235 11.69 5.45 12.24
CA LEU A 235 11.65 4.91 10.88
C LEU A 235 10.29 4.27 10.57
N LEU A 236 9.83 4.44 9.33
CA LEU A 236 8.52 4.04 8.84
C LEU A 236 8.64 3.61 7.37
N ASN A 237 7.65 2.89 6.84
CA ASN A 237 7.63 2.51 5.43
C ASN A 237 7.73 3.74 4.49
N ALA A 238 7.16 4.86 4.93
CA ALA A 238 7.27 6.16 4.26
C ALA A 238 8.72 6.67 4.08
N HIS A 239 9.61 6.46 5.06
CA HIS A 239 11.01 6.87 4.97
C HIS A 239 11.74 6.10 3.86
N TYR A 240 11.54 4.77 3.80
CA TYR A 240 12.10 3.94 2.73
C TYR A 240 11.53 4.28 1.34
N ILE A 241 10.25 4.65 1.25
CA ILE A 241 9.63 5.10 -0.01
C ILE A 241 10.23 6.46 -0.43
N HIS A 242 10.46 7.38 0.51
CA HIS A 242 11.06 8.68 0.25
C HIS A 242 12.50 8.54 -0.27
N HIS A 243 13.28 7.60 0.30
CA HIS A 243 14.65 7.32 -0.12
C HIS A 243 14.77 7.07 -1.63
N PHE A 244 13.96 6.17 -2.18
CA PHE A 244 13.96 5.91 -3.64
C PHE A 244 13.14 6.90 -4.45
N THR A 245 12.09 7.50 -3.87
CA THR A 245 11.08 8.25 -4.65
C THR A 245 10.57 9.52 -3.93
N PRO A 246 11.42 10.54 -3.70
CA PRO A 246 11.07 11.71 -2.88
C PRO A 246 9.95 12.58 -3.48
N ASP A 247 9.86 12.70 -4.81
CA ASP A 247 8.81 13.48 -5.50
C ASP A 247 7.55 12.67 -5.86
N ILE A 248 7.39 11.44 -5.35
CA ILE A 248 6.28 10.55 -5.70
C ILE A 248 4.91 11.14 -5.36
N LYS A 249 3.91 10.89 -6.22
CA LYS A 249 2.52 11.31 -6.00
C LYS A 249 1.77 10.31 -5.12
N ILE A 250 1.01 10.81 -4.15
CA ILE A 250 0.36 10.01 -3.12
C ILE A 250 -1.13 10.35 -3.10
N ILE A 251 -1.98 9.43 -3.55
CA ILE A 251 -3.43 9.58 -3.55
C ILE A 251 -4.02 8.80 -2.37
N VAL A 252 -4.83 9.48 -1.55
CA VAL A 252 -5.42 8.90 -0.34
C VAL A 252 -6.93 9.06 -0.37
N LEU A 253 -7.67 7.93 -0.42
CA LEU A 253 -9.12 7.92 -0.29
C LEU A 253 -9.50 7.76 1.18
N LEU A 254 -10.09 8.79 1.78
CA LEU A 254 -10.66 8.78 3.12
C LEU A 254 -12.18 8.67 3.05
N ARG A 255 -12.79 7.91 3.97
CA ARG A 255 -14.24 7.81 4.15
C ARG A 255 -14.58 8.25 5.56
N ASN A 256 -15.84 8.48 5.89
CA ASN A 256 -16.28 8.49 7.28
C ASN A 256 -15.69 7.29 8.05
N PRO A 257 -14.99 7.48 9.20
CA PRO A 257 -14.26 6.41 9.86
C PRO A 257 -15.19 5.33 10.45
N ILE A 258 -16.43 5.70 10.84
CA ILE A 258 -17.45 4.77 11.34
C ILE A 258 -17.97 3.91 10.18
N GLU A 259 -18.33 4.52 9.05
CA GLU A 259 -18.74 3.76 7.86
C GLU A 259 -17.60 2.87 7.32
N ARG A 260 -16.35 3.36 7.36
CA ARG A 260 -15.18 2.56 7.00
C ARG A 260 -15.08 1.34 7.91
N LEU A 261 -15.16 1.53 9.23
CA LEU A 261 -15.07 0.47 10.24
C LEU A 261 -16.21 -0.55 10.12
N PHE A 262 -17.44 -0.12 9.85
CA PHE A 262 -18.55 -1.04 9.60
C PHE A 262 -18.38 -1.81 8.28
N SER A 263 -17.93 -1.16 7.22
CA SER A 263 -17.59 -1.82 5.95
C SER A 263 -16.40 -2.78 6.09
N ASP A 264 -15.48 -2.51 7.03
CA ASP A 264 -14.37 -3.36 7.42
C ASP A 264 -14.87 -4.62 8.14
N TYR A 265 -15.70 -4.47 9.17
CA TYR A 265 -16.38 -5.56 9.88
C TYR A 265 -17.20 -6.45 8.95
N LEU A 266 -18.04 -5.87 8.08
CA LEU A 266 -18.83 -6.64 7.11
C LEU A 266 -17.97 -7.48 6.16
N TYR A 267 -16.71 -7.07 5.90
CA TYR A 267 -15.78 -7.81 5.05
C TYR A 267 -14.96 -8.84 5.84
N PHE A 268 -14.25 -8.42 6.89
CA PHE A 268 -13.27 -9.22 7.62
C PHE A 268 -13.81 -9.95 8.87
N GLY A 269 -15.01 -9.61 9.35
CA GLY A 269 -15.62 -10.27 10.49
C GLY A 269 -15.88 -11.76 10.26
N LYS A 270 -16.04 -12.51 11.36
CA LYS A 270 -16.35 -13.95 11.39
C LYS A 270 -17.72 -14.26 10.75
N LEU A 271 -18.08 -15.54 10.72
CA LEU A 271 -19.48 -15.96 10.58
C LEU A 271 -20.32 -15.37 11.72
N ASN A 272 -21.63 -15.21 11.49
CA ASN A 272 -22.58 -14.47 12.34
C ASN A 272 -22.22 -12.98 12.48
N LYS A 273 -22.58 -12.20 11.44
CA LYS A 273 -22.45 -10.73 11.42
C LYS A 273 -23.80 -10.09 11.69
N SER A 274 -23.86 -9.17 12.65
CA SER A 274 -25.07 -8.40 12.98
C SER A 274 -24.71 -6.96 13.41
N VAL A 275 -25.70 -6.12 13.69
CA VAL A 275 -25.47 -4.73 14.16
C VAL A 275 -25.07 -4.73 15.63
N GLU A 276 -25.66 -5.63 16.41
CA GLU A 276 -25.42 -5.86 17.83
C GLU A 276 -23.98 -6.34 18.03
N ASN A 277 -23.56 -7.37 17.30
CA ASN A 277 -22.18 -7.86 17.39
C ASN A 277 -21.14 -6.92 16.76
N PHE A 278 -21.55 -5.98 15.90
CA PHE A 278 -20.67 -4.86 15.55
C PHE A 278 -20.54 -3.87 16.72
N HIS A 279 -21.65 -3.51 17.37
CA HIS A 279 -21.68 -2.58 18.50
C HIS A 279 -20.84 -3.10 19.69
N GLU A 280 -21.06 -4.34 20.14
CA GLU A 280 -20.27 -5.03 21.18
C GLU A 280 -18.76 -4.86 20.94
N ARG A 281 -18.29 -5.30 19.76
CA ARG A 281 -16.88 -5.24 19.40
C ARG A 281 -16.32 -3.83 19.29
N VAL A 282 -17.15 -2.85 18.89
CA VAL A 282 -16.76 -1.44 18.86
C VAL A 282 -16.60 -0.92 20.30
N VAL A 283 -17.51 -1.24 21.22
CA VAL A 283 -17.41 -0.86 22.64
C VAL A 283 -16.17 -1.49 23.29
N ASP A 284 -15.97 -2.80 23.13
CA ASP A 284 -14.78 -3.52 23.62
C ASP A 284 -13.49 -2.87 23.09
N THR A 285 -13.45 -2.59 21.78
CA THR A 285 -12.28 -2.01 21.14
C THR A 285 -12.04 -0.58 21.62
N ILE A 286 -13.09 0.24 21.78
CA ILE A 286 -12.96 1.59 22.34
C ILE A 286 -12.38 1.52 23.76
N ALA A 287 -12.88 0.64 24.63
CA ALA A 287 -12.36 0.47 25.99
C ALA A 287 -10.88 0.07 26.01
N LEU A 288 -10.43 -0.79 25.08
CA LEU A 288 -9.02 -1.14 24.92
C LEU A 288 -8.15 0.07 24.51
N TYR A 289 -8.58 0.87 23.53
CA TYR A 289 -7.83 2.08 23.13
C TYR A 289 -7.89 3.18 24.19
N GLU A 290 -9.04 3.43 24.83
CA GLU A 290 -9.17 4.37 25.95
C GLU A 290 -8.27 3.97 27.13
N ASN A 291 -8.07 2.67 27.38
CA ASN A 291 -7.15 2.22 28.42
C ASN A 291 -5.68 2.47 28.03
N CYS A 292 -5.32 2.29 26.76
CA CYS A 292 -4.00 2.64 26.23
C CYS A 292 -3.74 4.16 26.36
N PHE A 293 -4.70 5.00 25.94
CA PHE A 293 -4.59 6.47 25.99
C PHE A 293 -4.49 7.09 27.40
N LYS A 294 -4.66 6.33 28.48
CA LYS A 294 -4.41 6.80 29.86
C LYS A 294 -2.91 6.98 30.14
N ASN A 295 -2.10 6.07 29.60
CA ASN A 295 -0.69 5.92 29.93
C ASN A 295 0.23 6.19 28.72
N GLU A 296 -0.32 6.11 27.51
CA GLU A 296 0.44 6.06 26.26
C GLU A 296 -0.09 7.07 25.23
N THR A 297 0.76 7.47 24.28
CA THR A 297 0.35 8.43 23.24
C THR A 297 -0.64 7.80 22.25
N LEU A 298 -1.48 8.64 21.63
CA LEU A 298 -2.35 8.26 20.51
C LEU A 298 -1.57 7.53 19.39
N ARG A 299 -0.31 7.93 19.16
CA ARG A 299 0.56 7.40 18.12
C ARG A 299 1.12 6.02 18.48
N LYS A 300 1.62 5.85 19.72
CA LYS A 300 2.04 4.55 20.27
C LYS A 300 0.93 3.52 20.20
N CYS A 301 -0.28 3.87 20.66
CA CYS A 301 -1.45 2.99 20.58
C CYS A 301 -1.88 2.67 19.12
N ALA A 302 -1.79 3.62 18.19
CA ALA A 302 -2.13 3.40 16.78
C ALA A 302 -1.12 2.49 16.03
N TYR A 303 0.15 2.51 16.46
CA TYR A 303 1.22 1.68 15.93
C TYR A 303 1.51 0.40 16.73
N ASP A 304 0.75 0.11 17.80
CA ASP A 304 0.82 -1.20 18.46
C ASP A 304 0.01 -2.26 17.70
N SER A 305 0.74 -3.20 17.10
CA SER A 305 0.19 -4.37 16.43
C SER A 305 -0.37 -5.41 17.39
N LYS A 306 0.02 -5.42 18.69
CA LYS A 306 -0.60 -6.27 19.72
C LYS A 306 -2.01 -5.77 20.05
N LEU A 307 -2.16 -4.50 20.44
CA LEU A 307 -3.47 -3.85 20.63
C LEU A 307 -4.34 -3.97 19.37
N GLY A 308 -3.75 -3.74 18.19
CA GLY A 308 -4.41 -3.93 16.89
C GLY A 308 -4.89 -5.36 16.58
N LEU A 309 -4.28 -6.38 17.18
CA LEU A 309 -4.66 -7.79 17.07
C LEU A 309 -5.71 -8.21 18.11
N LEU A 310 -5.63 -7.67 19.33
CA LEU A 310 -6.62 -7.87 20.39
C LEU A 310 -7.97 -7.19 20.08
N SER A 311 -7.95 -6.15 19.24
CA SER A 311 -9.12 -5.37 18.84
C SER A 311 -10.18 -6.21 18.12
N GLY A 312 -11.42 -6.23 18.64
CA GLY A 312 -12.55 -6.94 18.03
C GLY A 312 -12.96 -6.40 16.65
N VAL A 313 -12.67 -5.13 16.37
CA VAL A 313 -12.77 -4.50 15.05
C VAL A 313 -11.52 -3.65 14.78
N ARG A 314 -11.17 -3.44 13.50
CA ARG A 314 -9.91 -2.77 13.12
C ARG A 314 -10.02 -1.23 13.20
N LEU A 315 -10.23 -0.72 14.42
CA LEU A 315 -10.49 0.69 14.73
C LEU A 315 -9.32 1.59 14.33
N ARG A 316 -8.07 1.22 14.69
CA ARG A 316 -6.86 2.03 14.43
C ARG A 316 -6.70 2.50 12.99
N ILE A 317 -7.13 1.72 12.00
CA ILE A 317 -7.08 2.10 10.57
C ILE A 317 -7.96 3.34 10.25
N GLY A 318 -8.90 3.68 11.13
CA GLY A 318 -9.69 4.93 11.08
C GLY A 318 -9.00 6.16 11.69
N LEU A 319 -7.86 6.01 12.38
CA LEU A 319 -7.09 7.10 12.99
C LEU A 319 -6.22 7.83 11.94
N TYR A 320 -6.83 8.24 10.83
CA TYR A 320 -6.15 8.74 9.63
C TYR A 320 -5.12 9.83 9.92
N TRP A 321 -5.41 10.71 10.88
CA TRP A 321 -4.54 11.81 11.28
C TRP A 321 -3.16 11.38 11.77
N VAL A 322 -3.05 10.23 12.48
CA VAL A 322 -1.74 9.72 12.95
C VAL A 322 -0.85 9.42 11.75
N TYR A 323 -1.36 8.60 10.82
CA TYR A 323 -0.62 8.17 9.64
C TYR A 323 -0.34 9.33 8.69
N LEU A 324 -1.30 10.23 8.47
CA LEU A 324 -1.12 11.42 7.62
C LEU A 324 -0.11 12.39 8.21
N LYS A 325 -0.13 12.65 9.53
CA LYS A 325 0.83 13.55 10.19
C LYS A 325 2.28 13.07 10.02
N ASP A 326 2.52 11.76 10.10
CA ASP A 326 3.86 11.21 9.87
C ASP A 326 4.25 11.24 8.39
N TRP A 327 3.33 10.95 7.47
CA TRP A 327 3.61 11.07 6.04
C TRP A 327 3.86 12.52 5.61
N PHE A 328 3.21 13.53 6.22
CA PHE A 328 3.46 14.96 6.00
C PHE A 328 4.76 15.48 6.64
N ARG A 329 5.38 14.73 7.57
CA ARG A 329 6.74 15.03 8.08
C ARG A 329 7.83 14.60 7.10
N ILE A 330 7.52 13.63 6.23
CA ILE A 330 8.47 12.96 5.34
C ILE A 330 8.35 13.49 3.91
N PHE A 331 7.12 13.67 3.41
CA PHE A 331 6.85 14.16 2.07
C PHE A 331 6.21 15.56 2.11
N PRO A 332 6.61 16.48 1.23
CA PRO A 332 5.94 17.78 1.08
C PRO A 332 4.46 17.64 0.76
N VAL A 333 3.61 18.58 1.24
CA VAL A 333 2.15 18.54 1.01
C VAL A 333 1.79 18.53 -0.49
N LYS A 334 2.62 19.13 -1.37
CA LYS A 334 2.52 19.05 -2.86
C LYS A 334 2.56 17.63 -3.44
N ASN A 335 2.96 16.63 -2.65
CA ASN A 335 2.99 15.22 -3.04
C ASN A 335 1.65 14.52 -2.81
N PHE A 336 0.66 15.14 -2.16
CA PHE A 336 -0.58 14.48 -1.75
C PHE A 336 -1.84 14.98 -2.46
N LEU A 337 -2.73 14.05 -2.79
CA LEU A 337 -4.12 14.33 -3.15
C LEU A 337 -5.05 13.53 -2.22
N ILE A 338 -5.62 14.21 -1.24
CA ILE A 338 -6.61 13.63 -0.32
C ILE A 338 -8.00 13.72 -0.96
N ILE A 339 -8.67 12.57 -1.10
CA ILE A 339 -9.98 12.41 -1.74
C ILE A 339 -10.96 11.87 -0.71
N ARG A 340 -12.10 12.51 -0.56
CA ARG A 340 -13.22 11.96 0.23
C ARG A 340 -14.00 10.96 -0.61
N SER A 341 -14.26 9.78 -0.08
CA SER A 341 -15.08 8.73 -0.71
C SER A 341 -16.48 9.24 -1.04
N GLU A 342 -17.00 10.15 -0.22
CA GLU A 342 -18.30 10.80 -0.36
C GLU A 342 -18.33 11.73 -1.59
N ASP A 343 -17.27 12.49 -1.83
CA ASP A 343 -17.12 13.36 -3.01
C ASP A 343 -16.81 12.58 -4.29
N TYR A 344 -15.98 11.53 -4.18
CA TYR A 344 -15.70 10.59 -5.27
C TYR A 344 -16.97 9.90 -5.77
N LYS A 345 -17.81 9.47 -4.83
CA LYS A 345 -19.12 8.84 -5.05
C LYS A 345 -20.15 9.83 -5.62
N ARG A 346 -20.02 11.14 -5.36
CA ARG A 346 -20.85 12.19 -5.99
C ARG A 346 -20.51 12.37 -7.46
N CYS A 347 -19.26 12.67 -7.76
CA CYS A 347 -18.84 13.02 -9.12
C CYS A 347 -17.48 12.41 -9.42
N VAL A 348 -17.53 11.16 -9.90
CA VAL A 348 -16.37 10.40 -10.36
C VAL A 348 -15.55 11.19 -11.37
N LEU A 349 -16.21 11.84 -12.35
CA LEU A 349 -15.54 12.67 -13.37
C LEU A 349 -14.86 13.91 -12.75
N CYS A 350 -15.53 14.63 -11.86
CA CYS A 350 -14.98 15.82 -11.19
C CYS A 350 -13.74 15.47 -10.36
N VAL A 351 -13.73 14.29 -9.72
CA VAL A 351 -12.57 13.81 -8.98
C VAL A 351 -11.47 13.32 -9.93
N PHE A 352 -11.80 12.60 -11.01
CA PHE A 352 -10.78 12.17 -11.97
C PHE A 352 -10.12 13.33 -12.72
N LYS A 353 -10.85 14.41 -13.05
CA LYS A 353 -10.26 15.66 -13.56
C LYS A 353 -9.23 16.27 -12.58
N LYS A 354 -9.51 16.27 -11.27
CA LYS A 354 -8.54 16.67 -10.23
C LYS A 354 -7.35 15.70 -10.14
N VAL A 355 -7.58 14.40 -10.27
CA VAL A 355 -6.52 13.36 -10.27
C VAL A 355 -5.61 13.51 -11.48
N PHE A 356 -6.15 13.67 -12.69
CA PHE A 356 -5.35 13.81 -13.91
C PHE A 356 -4.50 15.09 -13.86
N ARG A 357 -5.05 16.25 -13.46
CA ARG A 357 -4.24 17.46 -13.21
C ARG A 357 -3.14 17.25 -12.16
N PHE A 358 -3.46 16.62 -11.03
CA PHE A 358 -2.47 16.32 -9.98
C PHE A 358 -1.35 15.38 -10.45
N LEU A 359 -1.67 14.46 -11.38
CA LEU A 359 -0.72 13.58 -12.03
C LEU A 359 -0.05 14.21 -13.27
N GLY A 360 -0.41 15.43 -13.67
CA GLY A 360 0.07 16.07 -14.89
C GLY A 360 -0.33 15.27 -16.15
N LEU A 361 -1.59 14.85 -16.22
CA LEU A 361 -2.21 14.16 -17.34
C LEU A 361 -3.37 14.98 -17.90
N SER A 362 -3.72 14.75 -19.16
CA SER A 362 -4.83 15.39 -19.86
C SER A 362 -6.20 15.03 -19.26
N GLU A 363 -7.11 16.00 -19.25
CA GLU A 363 -8.50 15.78 -18.81
C GLU A 363 -9.39 15.30 -19.97
N TYR A 364 -9.24 14.03 -20.36
CA TYR A 364 -10.22 13.32 -21.20
C TYR A 364 -11.55 13.09 -20.46
#